data_AF-A0A2N5ZR19-F1
#
_entry.id   AF-A0A2N5ZR19-F1
#
_cell.length_a   1.000
_cell.length_b   1.000
_cell.length_c   1.000
_cell.angle_alpha   90.00
_cell.angle_beta   90.00
_cell.angle_gamma   90.00
#
_symmetry.space_group_name_H-M   'P 1'
#
loop_
_entity.id
_entity.type
_entity.pdbx_description
1 polymer ?
#
loop_
_entity_poly.entity_id
_entity_poly.type
_entity_poly.pdbx_seq_one_letter_code
_entity_poly.pdbx_strand_id
1 'polypeptide(L)' 'MKVSSIPAYRRRHKKSVLLNDKEIDAFEQYCKKYKIKNQSKIIRDALFKSILQHYDEDYPTLFSKQELANLECHE' A
#
# COMPACT_ATOMS: atom_id res chain seq x y z
N MET A 1 17.62 -24.13 23.04
CA MET A 1 16.46 -23.90 22.15
C MET A 1 16.97 -23.28 20.87
N LYS A 2 16.91 -23.98 19.73
CA LYS A 2 17.27 -23.39 18.43
C LYS A 2 16.09 -22.55 17.97
N VAL A 3 16.22 -21.23 17.99
CA VAL A 3 15.28 -20.34 17.30
C VAL A 3 15.35 -20.72 15.82
N SER A 4 14.33 -21.41 15.31
CA SER A 4 14.19 -21.67 13.89
C SER A 4 14.18 -20.32 13.20
N SER A 5 15.28 -19.99 12.51
CA SER A 5 15.44 -18.72 11.80
C SER A 5 14.35 -18.64 10.74
N ILE A 6 13.28 -17.89 11.01
CA ILE A 6 12.32 -17.49 9.97
C ILE A 6 13.18 -16.85 8.88
N PRO A 7 13.24 -17.40 7.66
CA PRO A 7 14.05 -16.81 6.62
C PRO A 7 13.51 -15.40 6.39
N ALA A 8 14.30 -14.38 6.73
CA ALA A 8 13.93 -12.99 6.48
C ALA A 8 13.47 -12.88 5.03
N TYR A 9 12.25 -12.41 4.79
CA TYR A 9 11.67 -12.32 3.44
C TYR A 9 12.54 -11.43 2.55
N ARG A 10 13.50 -12.05 1.84
CA ARG A 10 14.50 -11.35 1.04
C ARG A 10 13.85 -10.81 -0.23
N ARG A 11 14.05 -9.52 -0.48
CA ARG A 11 13.58 -8.82 -1.68
C ARG A 11 14.48 -9.18 -2.85
N ARG A 12 14.04 -10.10 -3.71
CA ARG A 12 14.80 -10.64 -4.85
C ARG A 12 14.42 -10.04 -6.21
N HIS A 13 13.22 -9.47 -6.33
CA HIS A 13 12.70 -8.97 -7.60
C HIS A 13 12.87 -7.46 -7.70
N LYS A 14 13.49 -6.99 -8.79
CA LYS A 14 13.61 -5.57 -9.11
C LYS A 14 12.39 -5.11 -9.91
N LYS A 15 11.87 -3.93 -9.55
CA LYS A 15 10.88 -3.18 -10.33
C LYS A 15 11.40 -1.75 -10.47
N SER A 16 11.15 -1.13 -11.63
CA SER A 16 11.55 0.25 -11.93
C SER A 16 10.34 1.00 -12.43
N VAL A 17 10.21 2.26 -12.04
CA VAL A 17 9.20 3.20 -12.52
C VAL A 17 9.91 4.43 -13.06
N LEU A 18 9.39 5.00 -14.13
CA LEU A 18 9.88 6.27 -14.67
C LEU A 18 8.90 7.36 -14.23
N LEU A 19 9.43 8.48 -13.78
CA LEU A 19 8.68 9.64 -13.34
C LEU A 19 9.10 10.83 -14.22
N ASN A 20 8.16 11.74 -14.47
CA ASN A 20 8.49 13.01 -15.11
C ASN A 20 9.20 13.98 -14.15
N ASP A 21 9.71 15.08 -14.69
CA ASP A 21 10.48 16.07 -13.92
C ASP A 21 9.69 16.66 -12.74
N LYS A 22 8.38 16.87 -12.90
CA LYS A 22 7.52 17.42 -11.84
C LYS A 22 7.24 16.40 -10.75
N GLU A 23 7.02 15.15 -11.14
CA GLU A 23 6.76 14.03 -10.22
C GLU A 23 7.98 13.74 -9.35
N ILE A 24 9.17 13.75 -9.93
CA ILE A 24 10.40 13.52 -9.15
C ILE A 24 10.71 14.70 -8.23
N ASP A 25 10.57 15.96 -8.68
CA ASP A 25 10.76 17.12 -7.81
C ASP A 25 9.78 17.11 -6.62
N ALA A 26 8.50 16.86 -6.88
CA ALA A 26 7.50 16.74 -5.81
C ALA A 26 7.84 15.60 -4.83
N PHE A 27 8.29 14.45 -5.33
CA PHE A 27 8.67 13.31 -4.51
C PHE A 27 9.92 13.59 -3.66
N GLU A 28 10.93 14.25 -4.22
CA GLU A 28 12.15 14.65 -3.51
C GLU A 28 11.86 15.70 -2.44
N GLN A 29 11.03 16.69 -2.75
CA GLN A 29 10.58 17.68 -1.77
C GLN A 29 9.82 17.04 -0.61
N TYR A 30 8.93 16.09 -0.90
CA TYR A 30 8.26 15.28 0.13
C TYR A 30 9.27 14.54 1.00
N CYS A 31 10.23 13.84 0.38
CA CYS A 31 11.26 13.11 1.13
C CYS A 31 12.12 14.02 2.00
N LYS A 32 12.48 15.22 1.51
CA LYS A 32 13.24 16.22 2.25
C LYS A 32 12.44 16.77 3.45
N LYS A 33 11.17 17.11 3.24
CA LYS A 33 10.27 17.66 4.28
C LYS A 33 10.11 16.70 5.46
N TYR A 34 9.93 15.41 5.18
CA TYR A 34 9.70 14.39 6.21
C TYR A 34 10.97 13.60 6.60
N LYS A 35 12.17 14.05 6.17
CA LYS A 35 13.47 13.43 6.48
C LYS A 35 13.53 11.94 6.15
N ILE A 36 12.94 11.56 5.02
CA ILE A 36 12.83 10.17 4.59
C ILE A 36 14.17 9.69 4.05
N LYS A 37 14.77 8.71 4.73
CA LYS A 37 16.05 8.11 4.34
C LYS A 37 15.92 7.01 3.28
N ASN A 38 14.76 6.34 3.22
CA ASN A 38 14.55 5.19 2.33
C ASN A 38 13.34 5.43 1.42
N GLN A 39 13.62 5.99 0.24
CA GLN A 39 12.61 6.27 -0.79
C GLN A 39 11.92 5.00 -1.29
N SER A 40 12.68 3.91 -1.48
CA SER A 40 12.13 2.62 -1.92
C SER A 40 11.13 2.03 -0.92
N LYS A 41 11.26 2.34 0.38
CA LYS A 41 10.26 1.97 1.38
C LYS A 41 8.94 2.71 1.12
N ILE A 42 8.99 4.03 0.93
CA ILE A 42 7.79 4.83 0.67
C ILE A 42 7.07 4.37 -0.60
N ILE A 43 7.81 4.18 -1.69
CA ILE A 43 7.23 3.71 -2.95
C ILE A 43 6.53 2.36 -2.74
N ARG A 44 7.17 1.42 -2.04
CA ARG A 44 6.58 0.11 -1.78
C ARG A 44 5.36 0.19 -0.87
N ASP A 45 5.43 0.96 0.21
CA ASP A 45 4.36 1.08 1.18
C ASP A 45 3.13 1.75 0.52
N ALA A 46 3.33 2.79 -0.30
CA ALA A 46 2.28 3.43 -1.08
C ALA A 46 1.66 2.47 -2.11
N LEU A 47 2.49 1.75 -2.86
CA LEU A 47 2.03 0.76 -3.84
C LEU A 47 1.17 -0.33 -3.19
N PHE A 48 1.66 -0.96 -2.12
CA PHE A 48 0.92 -2.03 -1.46
C PHE A 48 -0.31 -1.52 -0.70
N LYS A 49 -0.27 -0.30 -0.15
CA LYS A 49 -1.47 0.30 0.44
C LYS A 49 -2.59 0.42 -0.59
N SER A 50 -2.28 0.89 -1.80
CA SER A 50 -3.27 0.99 -2.88
C SER A 50 -3.78 -0.38 -3.33
N ILE A 51 -2.89 -1.37 -3.48
CA ILE A 51 -3.28 -2.74 -3.86
C ILE A 51 -4.21 -3.36 -2.82
N LEU A 52 -3.85 -3.27 -1.53
CA LEU A 52 -4.63 -3.85 -0.44
C LEU A 52 -5.99 -3.16 -0.31
N GLN A 53 -6.03 -1.83 -0.38
CA GLN A 53 -7.30 -1.10 -0.36
C GLN A 53 -8.22 -1.52 -1.52
N HIS A 54 -7.67 -1.70 -2.72
CA HIS A 54 -8.44 -2.17 -3.86
C HIS A 54 -8.99 -3.58 -3.63
N TYR A 55 -8.18 -4.49 -3.07
CA TYR A 55 -8.66 -5.82 -2.70
C TYR A 55 -9.72 -5.79 -1.61
N ASP A 56 -9.61 -4.90 -0.62
CA ASP A 56 -10.63 -4.75 0.43
C ASP A 56 -11.96 -4.23 -0.16
N GLU A 57 -11.90 -3.34 -1.16
CA GLU A 57 -13.08 -2.80 -1.84
C GLU A 57 -13.77 -3.82 -2.75
N ASP A 58 -12.98 -4.68 -3.42
CA ASP A 58 -13.46 -5.72 -4.34
C ASP A 58 -13.72 -7.07 -3.66
N TYR A 59 -13.43 -7.19 -2.36
CA TYR A 59 -13.63 -8.44 -1.64
C TYR A 59 -15.12 -8.79 -1.64
N PRO A 60 -15.51 -9.99 -2.13
CA PRO A 60 -16.91 -10.37 -2.18
C PRO A 60 -17.46 -10.50 -0.76
N THR A 61 -18.24 -9.51 -0.35
CA THR A 61 -18.95 -9.54 0.93
C THR A 61 -20.24 -10.32 0.79
N LEU A 62 -20.67 -10.94 1.90
CA LEU A 62 -21.90 -11.74 1.95
C LEU A 62 -23.13 -10.94 1.50
N PHE A 63 -23.13 -9.65 1.81
CA PHE A 63 -24.14 -8.69 1.37
C PHE A 63 -23.49 -7.59 0.55
N SER A 64 -24.15 -7.14 -0.50
CA SER A 64 -23.72 -5.96 -1.26
C SER A 64 -23.83 -4.69 -0.40
N LYS A 65 -23.10 -3.64 -0.78
CA LYS A 65 -23.19 -2.32 -0.12
C LYS A 65 -24.63 -1.79 -0.09
N GLN A 66 -25.43 -2.10 -1.10
CA GLN A 66 -26.84 -1.72 -1.18
C GLN A 66 -27.69 -2.51 -0.18
N GLU A 67 -27.48 -3.82 -0.05
CA GLU A 67 -28.19 -4.65 0.93
C GLU A 67 -27.87 -4.23 2.37
N LEU A 68 -26.61 -3.91 2.67
CA LEU A 68 -26.22 -3.39 3.99
C LEU A 68 -26.89 -2.04 4.30
N ALA A 69 -26.91 -1.10 3.35
CA ALA A 69 -27.57 0.20 3.52
C ALA A 69 -29.07 0.06 3.81
N ASN A 70 -29.74 -0.92 3.21
CA ASN A 70 -31.16 -1.18 3.46
C ASN A 70 -31.44 -1.74 4.87
N LEU A 71 -30.44 -2.38 5.51
CA LEU A 71 -30.56 -2.91 6.87
C LEU A 71 -30.36 -1.83 7.94
N GLU A 72 -29.61 -0.78 7.63
CA GLU A 72 -29.35 0.33 8.57
C GLU A 72 -30.52 1.33 8.69
N CYS A 73 -31.52 1.27 7.80
CA CYS A 73 -32.65 2.19 7.77
C CYS A 73 -33.90 1.73 8.56
N HIS A 74 -33.77 0.76 9.46
CA HIS A 74 -34.86 0.34 10.35
C HIS A 74 -34.54 0.71 11.81
N GLU A 75 -34.67 1.99 12.15
CA GLU A 75 -35.05 2.45 13.50
C GLU A 75 -36.39 3.19 13.44
#